data_AF-A0A8S3CIK8-F1
#
_entry.id   AF-A0A8S3CIK8-F1
#
_cell.length_a   1.000
_cell.length_b   1.000
_cell.length_c   1.000
_cell.angle_alpha   90.00
_cell.angle_beta   90.00
_cell.angle_gamma   90.00
#
_symmetry.space_group_name_H-M   'P 1'
#
loop_
_entity.id
_entity.type
_entity.pdbx_description
1 polymer ?
#
loop_
_entity_poly.entity_id
_entity_poly.type
_entity_poly.pdbx_seq_one_letter_code
_entity_poly.pdbx_strand_id
1 'polypeptide(L)' 'FASWIQFLAVNHVYPEYDVWTQFVSDTLETCMIPDALHNSHPIEMPIEKPTDIDEIFDSITYEKGLLSLLFFLLLKC' A
#
# COMPACT_ATOMS: atom_id res chain seq x y z
N PHE A 1 0.70 5.35 5.04
CA PHE A 1 1.28 6.71 5.06
C PHE A 1 2.80 6.70 4.94
N ALA A 2 3.54 6.04 5.85
CA ALA A 2 5.01 6.02 5.83
C ALA A 2 5.59 5.53 4.49
N SER A 3 5.07 4.41 3.97
CA SER A 3 5.48 3.86 2.67
C SER A 3 5.27 4.86 1.52
N TRP A 4 4.27 5.74 1.59
CA TRP A 4 4.02 6.75 0.53
C TRP A 4 5.07 7.86 0.59
N ILE A 5 5.38 8.34 1.79
CA ILE A 5 6.45 9.33 2.01
C ILE A 5 7.81 8.78 1.54
N GLN A 6 8.06 7.48 1.72
CA GLN A 6 9.27 6.84 1.21
C GLN A 6 9.41 7.01 -0.31
N PHE A 7 8.40 6.64 -1.10
CA PHE A 7 8.43 6.82 -2.55
C PHE A 7 8.53 8.29 -2.96
N LEU A 8 7.81 9.19 -2.28
CA LEU A 8 7.89 10.62 -2.52
C LEU A 8 9.30 11.17 -2.28
N ALA A 9 9.92 10.79 -1.17
CA ALA A 9 11.26 11.23 -0.79
C ALA A 9 12.32 10.71 -1.77
N VAL A 10 12.26 9.42 -2.15
CA VAL A 10 13.19 8.85 -3.11
C VAL A 10 13.04 9.52 -4.48
N ASN A 11 11.81 9.72 -4.96
CA ASN A 11 11.57 10.43 -6.21
C ASN A 11 12.07 11.89 -6.18
N HIS A 12 12.06 12.54 -5.01
CA HIS A 12 12.57 13.89 -4.86
C HIS A 12 14.11 13.95 -4.87
N VAL A 13 14.76 12.98 -4.23
CA VAL A 13 16.23 12.95 -4.10
C VAL A 13 16.91 12.32 -5.33
N TYR A 14 16.28 11.32 -5.95
CA TYR A 14 16.77 10.55 -7.09
C TYR A 14 15.69 10.43 -8.18
N PRO A 15 15.32 11.53 -8.86
CA PRO A 15 14.26 11.52 -9.87
C PRO A 15 14.59 10.60 -11.07
N GLU A 16 15.86 10.32 -11.33
CA GLU A 16 16.33 9.44 -12.40
C GLU A 16 15.98 7.96 -12.21
N TYR A 17 15.58 7.54 -11.01
CA TYR A 17 15.22 6.15 -10.73
C TYR A 17 13.82 5.76 -11.23
N ASP A 18 12.99 6.75 -11.59
CA ASP A 18 11.61 6.51 -12.03
C ASP A 18 10.84 5.54 -11.13
N VAL A 19 10.94 5.79 -9.81
CA VAL A 19 10.41 4.88 -8.78
C VAL A 19 8.90 4.70 -8.86
N TRP A 20 8.18 5.61 -9.51
CA TRP A 20 6.74 5.50 -9.70
C TRP A 20 6.36 4.42 -10.72
N THR A 21 7.16 4.21 -11.76
CA THR A 21 6.93 3.11 -12.71
C THR A 21 7.14 1.76 -12.02
N GLN A 22 8.22 1.62 -11.25
CA GLN A 22 8.47 0.42 -10.46
C GLN A 22 7.36 0.20 -9.42
N PHE A 23 6.96 1.28 -8.73
CA PHE A 23 5.88 1.26 -7.75
C PHE A 23 4.58 0.68 -8.31
N VAL A 24 4.18 1.08 -9.52
CA VAL A 24 2.95 0.57 -10.16
C VAL A 24 3.06 -0.94 -10.39
N SER A 25 4.19 -1.43 -10.89
CA SER A 25 4.38 -2.86 -11.14
C SER A 25 4.36 -3.66 -9.83
N ASP A 26 5.19 -3.28 -8.88
CA ASP A 26 5.44 -4.06 -7.68
C ASP A 26 4.22 -4.04 -6.75
N THR A 27 3.59 -2.88 -6.56
CA THR A 27 2.51 -2.70 -5.57
C THR A 27 1.18 -3.25 -6.07
N LEU A 28 0.91 -3.17 -7.38
CA LEU A 28 -0.30 -3.77 -7.93
C LEU A 28 -0.27 -5.29 -7.80
N GLU A 29 0.87 -5.93 -8.08
CA GLU A 29 0.99 -7.38 -7.96
C GLU A 29 0.93 -7.87 -6.50
N THR A 30 1.61 -7.19 -5.58
CA THR A 30 1.73 -7.64 -4.18
C THR A 30 0.48 -7.41 -3.33
N CYS A 31 -0.39 -6.46 -3.71
CA CYS A 31 -1.60 -6.14 -2.95
C CYS A 31 -2.88 -6.53 -3.69
N MET A 32 -3.01 -6.24 -4.99
CA MET A 32 -4.30 -6.40 -5.67
C MET A 32 -4.65 -7.87 -5.91
N ILE A 33 -3.64 -8.73 -6.10
CA ILE A 33 -3.87 -10.17 -6.27
C ILE A 33 -4.36 -10.80 -4.95
N PRO A 34 -3.68 -10.61 -3.79
CA PRO A 34 -4.22 -11.06 -2.50
C PRO A 34 -5.57 -10.44 -2.16
N ASP A 35 -5.80 -9.15 -2.48
CA ASP A 35 -7.05 -8.47 -2.18
C ASP A 35 -8.26 -9.01 -2.98
N ALA A 36 -7.99 -9.59 -4.16
CA ALA A 36 -9.02 -10.24 -4.97
C ALA A 36 -9.43 -11.63 -4.45
N LEU A 37 -8.72 -12.18 -3.46
CA LEU A 37 -9.04 -13.48 -2.87
C LEU A 37 -10.16 -13.36 -1.83
N HIS A 38 -10.93 -14.44 -1.66
CA HIS A 38 -12.04 -14.47 -0.71
C HIS A 38 -11.60 -14.38 0.76
N ASN A 39 -10.35 -14.70 1.05
CA ASN A 39 -9.75 -14.64 2.38
C ASN A 39 -8.97 -13.33 2.63
N SER A 40 -9.20 -12.29 1.83
CA SER A 40 -8.72 -10.93 2.13
C SER A 40 -9.45 -10.36 3.36
N HIS A 41 -8.99 -9.22 3.85
CA HIS A 41 -9.60 -8.46 4.94
C HIS A 41 -9.66 -6.96 4.62
N PRO A 42 -10.52 -6.19 5.32
CA PRO A 42 -10.48 -4.74 5.26
C PRO A 42 -9.18 -4.17 5.82
N ILE A 43 -8.75 -3.01 5.30
CA ILE A 43 -7.57 -2.26 5.82
C ILE A 43 -7.75 -1.89 7.29
N GLU A 44 -8.99 -1.61 7.71
CA GLU A 44 -9.35 -1.32 9.10
C GLU A 44 -10.17 -2.47 9.66
N MET A 45 -9.67 -3.12 10.71
CA MET A 45 -10.37 -4.18 11.41
C MET A 45 -10.15 -4.08 12.92
N PRO A 46 -11.13 -4.49 13.75
CA PRO A 46 -10.97 -4.50 15.20
C PRO A 46 -9.97 -5.57 15.65
N ILE A 47 -9.16 -5.25 16.65
CA ILE A 47 -8.23 -6.18 17.29
C ILE A 47 -8.90 -6.70 18.58
N GLU A 48 -9.22 -7.98 18.62
CA GLU A 48 -9.80 -8.63 19.80
C GLU A 48 -8.76 -9.45 20.57
N LYS A 49 -7.76 -9.98 19.87
CA LYS A 49 -6.70 -10.83 20.42
C LYS A 49 -5.34 -10.42 19.88
N PRO A 50 -4.24 -10.70 20.61
CA PRO A 50 -2.89 -10.38 20.13
C PRO A 50 -2.51 -11.05 18.81
N THR A 51 -3.12 -12.18 18.46
CA THR A 51 -2.88 -12.89 17.19
C THR A 51 -3.43 -12.15 15.98
N ASP A 52 -4.41 -11.27 16.16
CA ASP A 52 -5.03 -10.50 15.07
C ASP A 52 -4.06 -9.45 14.52
N ILE A 53 -2.99 -9.15 15.28
CA ILE A 53 -1.88 -8.31 14.84
C ILE A 53 -1.23 -8.91 13.59
N ASP A 54 -1.02 -10.23 13.54
CA ASP A 54 -0.35 -10.86 12.39
C ASP A 54 -1.17 -10.73 11.10
N GLU A 55 -2.51 -10.62 11.21
CA GLU A 55 -3.41 -10.36 10.07
C GLU A 55 -3.34 -8.91 9.59
N ILE A 56 -3.05 -7.95 10.47
CA ILE A 56 -2.96 -6.52 10.13
C ILE A 56 -1.55 -6.13 9.65
N PHE A 57 -0.51 -6.88 10.03
CA PHE A 57 0.87 -6.60 9.63
C PHE A 57 1.22 -7.27 8.28
N ASP A 58 0.40 -7.00 7.28
CA ASP A 58 0.41 -7.70 6.00
C ASP A 58 0.44 -6.73 4.79
N SER A 59 0.52 -7.29 3.58
CA SER A 59 0.59 -6.45 2.37
C SER A 59 -0.72 -5.73 2.03
N ILE A 60 -1.87 -6.23 2.50
CA ILE A 60 -3.14 -5.51 2.32
C ILE A 60 -3.08 -4.20 3.10
N THR A 61 -2.61 -4.21 4.33
CA THR A 61 -2.63 -3.00 5.17
C THR A 61 -1.64 -1.93 4.68
N TYR A 62 -0.43 -2.31 4.28
CA TYR A 62 0.60 -1.34 3.86
C TYR A 62 0.42 -0.88 2.41
N GLU A 63 0.32 -1.80 1.46
CA GLU A 63 0.35 -1.51 0.02
C GLU A 63 -1.01 -1.03 -0.49
N LYS A 64 -2.12 -1.65 -0.09
CA LYS A 64 -3.47 -1.17 -0.45
C LYS A 64 -3.78 0.17 0.19
N GLY A 65 -3.36 0.36 1.44
CA GLY A 65 -3.49 1.63 2.16
C GLY A 65 -2.71 2.75 1.49
N LEU A 66 -1.51 2.46 1.00
CA LEU A 66 -0.72 3.40 0.20
C LEU A 66 -1.38 3.71 -1.14
N LEU A 67 -1.85 2.70 -1.88
CA LEU A 67 -2.57 2.90 -3.15
C LEU A 67 -3.81 3.77 -2.95
N SER A 68 -4.59 3.50 -1.90
CA SER A 68 -5.77 4.29 -1.56
C SER A 68 -5.43 5.77 -1.30
N LEU A 69 -4.31 6.04 -0.60
CA LEU A 69 -3.81 7.39 -0.39
C LEU A 69 -3.39 8.05 -1.71
N LEU A 70 -2.67 7.32 -2.57
CA LEU A 70 -2.24 7.81 -3.88
C LEU A 70 -3.44 8.16 -4.77
N PHE A 71 -4.43 7.26 -4.87
CA PHE A 71 -5.67 7.49 -5.64
C PHE A 71 -6.42 8.73 -5.14
N PHE A 72 -6.56 8.89 -3.82
CA PHE A 72 -7.22 10.06 -3.24
C PHE A 72 -6.49 11.37 -3.56
N LEU A 73 -5.16 11.37 -3.59
CA LEU A 73 -4.35 12.53 -3.92
C LEU A 73 -4.34 12.85 -5.42
N LEU A 74 -4.39 11.84 -6.30
CA LEU A 74 -4.36 12.02 -7.75
C LEU A 74 -5.74 12.36 -8.36
N LEU A 75 -6.84 11.85 -7.81
CA LEU A 75 -8.20 12.05 -8.33
C LEU A 75 -8.91 13.31 -7.78
N LYS A 76 -8.23 14.10 -6.96
CA LYS A 76 -8.74 15.39 -6.45
C LYS A 76 -8.27 16.62 -7.26
N CYS A 77 -7.62 16.40 -8.40
CA CYS A 77 -7.33 17.43 -9.41
C CYS A 77 -8.44 17.53 -10.45
#